data_AF-A0A559LYF3-F1
#
_entry.id   AF-A0A559LYF3-F1
#
_cell.length_a   1.000
_cell.length_b   1.000
_cell.length_c   1.000
_cell.angle_alpha   90.00
_cell.angle_beta   90.00
_cell.angle_gamma   90.00
#
_symmetry.space_group_name_H-M   'P 1'
#
loop_
_entity.id
_entity.type
_entity.pdbx_description
1 polymer ?
#
loop_
_entity_poly.entity_id
_entity_poly.type
_entity_poly.pdbx_seq_one_letter_code
_entity_poly.pdbx_strand_id
1 'polypeptide(L)'
;MGGWVGVDWLPAVRDVMLDTVEAVTWPKFKLPNVGAVVRSQSSFEAKNSSEGEKQLLLSNQAKPDEPPLGEVFCSNVFGHYILAHELMPLLSRPASASSNVGGKIIWVSSVEALSEHLNIDDIQGLESRTPYEDTKRLIDVLSITSSLPSTQRITAPFFDSSNTVTETKSTSHSAGEEKLPSAKPKMYLTHPGIFASEIMPLNAFLVWIYKFVFLFVRWLGSPWHAIEPYKAAVAPVWLALTDIDKLESMENQGVQKAKWGSATDRGGEERVMKTEVAGWGWDGTIESGDDIARRKGRKRGVVDLTKEAREDFEVLGIKCWSQMEDLRKKWEGILGVGSSKNV
;
A
#
# COMPACT_ATOMS: atom_id res chain seq x y z
N MET A 1 1.14 -9.77 -6.90
CA MET A 1 1.78 -9.27 -5.67
C MET A 1 3.26 -8.92 -5.84
N GLY A 2 4.17 -9.88 -6.07
CA GLY A 2 5.61 -9.59 -6.15
C GLY A 2 6.12 -9.15 -7.53
N GLY A 3 5.61 -9.77 -8.61
CA GLY A 3 6.01 -9.42 -9.97
C GLY A 3 7.48 -9.75 -10.30
N TRP A 4 8.13 -10.65 -9.56
CA TRP A 4 9.51 -11.05 -9.81
C TRP A 4 9.59 -12.33 -10.63
N VAL A 5 10.54 -12.39 -11.56
CA VAL A 5 10.85 -13.58 -12.37
C VAL A 5 12.07 -14.34 -11.84
N GLY A 6 12.84 -13.75 -10.93
CA GLY A 6 14.02 -14.39 -10.37
C GLY A 6 14.91 -13.46 -9.55
N VAL A 7 16.15 -13.90 -9.36
CA VAL A 7 17.20 -13.21 -8.62
C VAL A 7 18.45 -13.13 -9.49
N ASP A 8 19.09 -11.97 -9.54
CA ASP A 8 20.42 -11.82 -10.11
C ASP A 8 21.46 -12.33 -9.11
N TRP A 9 21.91 -13.58 -9.31
CA TRP A 9 22.71 -14.30 -8.34
C TRP A 9 24.10 -13.71 -8.10
N LEU A 10 24.72 -13.10 -9.12
CA LEU A 10 26.08 -12.59 -8.99
C LEU A 10 26.13 -11.34 -8.07
N PRO A 11 25.31 -10.29 -8.30
CA PRO A 11 25.13 -9.21 -7.34
C PRO A 11 24.59 -9.69 -6.00
N ALA A 12 23.65 -10.64 -5.97
CA ALA A 12 23.10 -11.15 -4.71
C ALA A 12 24.18 -11.74 -3.80
N VAL A 13 25.01 -12.65 -4.32
CA VAL A 13 26.08 -13.28 -3.53
C VAL A 13 27.10 -12.22 -3.10
N ARG A 14 27.49 -11.31 -4.00
CA ARG A 14 28.41 -10.22 -3.68
C ARG A 14 27.89 -9.34 -2.55
N ASP A 15 26.66 -8.85 -2.67
CA ASP A 15 26.07 -7.90 -1.74
C ASP A 15 25.82 -8.55 -0.37
N VAL A 16 25.34 -9.80 -0.35
CA VAL A 16 25.15 -10.56 0.90
C VAL A 16 26.48 -10.79 1.62
N MET A 17 27.59 -11.01 0.89
CA MET A 17 28.92 -11.21 1.48
C MET A 17 29.57 -9.92 1.96
N LEU A 18 29.33 -8.78 1.29
CA LEU A 18 29.95 -7.49 1.63
C LEU A 18 29.14 -6.71 2.67
N ASP A 19 27.82 -6.79 2.63
CA ASP A 19 26.93 -6.10 3.55
C ASP A 19 25.61 -6.87 3.72
N THR A 20 25.69 -7.94 4.51
CA THR A 20 24.56 -8.85 4.72
C THR A 20 23.31 -8.12 5.22
N VAL A 21 23.44 -7.19 6.16
CA VAL A 21 22.29 -6.50 6.77
C VAL A 21 21.56 -5.65 5.73
N GLU A 22 22.28 -4.83 4.97
CA GLU A 22 21.68 -4.02 3.91
C GLU A 22 21.08 -4.92 2.81
N ALA A 23 21.83 -5.93 2.37
CA ALA A 23 21.44 -6.80 1.27
C ALA A 23 20.16 -7.61 1.53
N VAL A 24 19.91 -8.03 2.77
CA VAL A 24 18.68 -8.76 3.13
C VAL A 24 17.57 -7.88 3.70
N THR A 25 17.85 -6.61 3.99
CA THR A 25 16.81 -5.64 4.38
C THR A 25 16.25 -4.85 3.20
N TRP A 26 17.13 -4.46 2.27
CA TRP A 26 16.82 -3.69 1.05
C TRP A 26 17.51 -4.30 -0.18
N PRO A 27 17.16 -5.55 -0.56
CA PRO A 27 17.76 -6.25 -1.71
C PRO A 27 17.60 -5.50 -3.04
N LYS A 28 18.72 -5.36 -3.77
CA LYS A 28 18.79 -4.70 -5.10
C LYS A 28 18.88 -5.67 -6.28
N PHE A 29 18.87 -6.97 -6.01
CA PHE A 29 19.16 -8.03 -6.97
C PHE A 29 17.90 -8.81 -7.40
N LYS A 30 16.71 -8.25 -7.17
CA LYS A 30 15.44 -8.87 -7.58
C LYS A 30 15.20 -8.57 -9.05
N LEU A 31 14.87 -9.60 -9.84
CA LEU A 31 14.57 -9.44 -11.26
C LEU A 31 13.06 -9.24 -11.46
N PRO A 32 12.61 -8.07 -11.94
CA PRO A 32 11.19 -7.77 -12.16
C PRO A 32 10.67 -8.37 -13.48
N ASN A 33 9.36 -8.60 -13.56
CA ASN A 33 8.62 -8.84 -14.79
C ASN A 33 8.15 -7.49 -15.38
N VAL A 34 9.06 -6.77 -16.04
CA VAL A 34 8.77 -5.42 -16.59
C VAL A 34 7.68 -5.50 -17.68
N GLY A 35 6.75 -4.55 -17.69
CA GLY A 35 5.68 -4.49 -18.69
C GLY A 35 4.56 -5.52 -18.48
N ALA A 36 4.53 -6.22 -17.33
CA ALA A 36 3.46 -7.15 -17.02
C ALA A 36 2.12 -6.40 -16.86
N VAL A 37 1.12 -6.84 -17.61
CA VAL A 37 -0.23 -6.26 -17.61
C VAL A 37 -1.27 -7.30 -17.25
N VAL A 38 -2.35 -6.87 -16.60
CA VAL A 38 -3.51 -7.75 -16.37
C VAL A 38 -4.20 -8.09 -17.68
N ARG A 39 -4.93 -9.21 -17.68
CA ARG A 39 -5.83 -9.57 -18.78
C ARG A 39 -6.94 -8.52 -18.93
N SER A 40 -7.54 -8.43 -20.11
CA SER A 40 -8.68 -7.52 -20.35
C SER A 40 -9.80 -7.75 -19.33
N GLN A 41 -10.14 -6.70 -18.60
CA GLN A 41 -11.20 -6.67 -17.60
C GLN A 41 -12.57 -6.65 -18.26
N SER A 42 -12.69 -6.05 -19.46
CA SER A 42 -13.94 -6.01 -20.24
C SER A 42 -14.41 -7.38 -20.74
N SER A 43 -13.51 -8.38 -20.75
CA SER A 43 -13.83 -9.75 -21.17
C SER A 43 -14.53 -10.57 -20.08
N PHE A 44 -14.52 -10.10 -18.82
CA PHE A 44 -15.14 -10.80 -17.70
C PHE A 44 -16.67 -10.77 -17.77
N GLU A 45 -17.27 -9.70 -18.30
CA GLU A 45 -18.73 -9.64 -18.57
C GLU A 45 -19.17 -10.66 -19.64
N ALA A 46 -18.33 -10.94 -20.64
CA ALA A 46 -18.64 -11.86 -21.73
C ALA A 46 -18.63 -13.35 -21.33
N LYS A 47 -18.06 -13.70 -20.17
CA LYS A 47 -18.02 -15.10 -19.67
C LYS A 47 -19.31 -15.57 -19.00
N ASN A 48 -20.24 -14.66 -18.67
CA ASN A 48 -21.56 -15.03 -18.15
C ASN A 48 -22.54 -15.45 -19.27
N SER A 49 -22.16 -15.28 -20.55
CA SER A 49 -22.79 -15.95 -21.68
C SER A 49 -22.03 -17.25 -21.99
N SER A 50 -22.70 -18.37 -21.74
CA SER A 50 -22.25 -19.74 -22.01
C SER A 50 -21.67 -19.93 -23.42
N GLU A 51 -20.62 -20.78 -23.53
CA GLU A 51 -20.00 -21.36 -24.77
C GLU A 51 -18.56 -20.91 -25.15
N GLY A 52 -17.71 -20.51 -24.19
CA GLY A 52 -16.37 -19.98 -24.51
C GLY A 52 -15.13 -20.83 -24.19
N GLU A 53 -15.22 -22.08 -23.72
CA GLU A 53 -14.05 -22.75 -23.10
C GLU A 53 -12.99 -23.32 -24.05
N LYS A 54 -13.20 -23.36 -25.37
CA LYS A 54 -12.24 -24.01 -26.30
C LYS A 54 -11.37 -23.07 -27.14
N GLN A 55 -11.46 -21.76 -26.96
CA GLN A 55 -10.71 -20.79 -27.79
C GLN A 55 -9.78 -19.85 -27.00
N LEU A 56 -9.44 -20.20 -25.75
CA LEU A 56 -8.80 -19.29 -24.79
C LEU A 56 -7.26 -19.24 -24.83
N LEU A 57 -6.60 -20.02 -25.69
CA LEU A 57 -5.12 -20.04 -25.77
C LEU A 57 -4.55 -19.19 -26.92
N LEU A 58 -5.39 -18.56 -27.75
CA LEU A 58 -4.94 -17.84 -28.95
C LEU A 58 -5.53 -16.42 -29.12
N SER A 59 -6.40 -15.95 -28.23
CA SER A 59 -6.99 -14.61 -28.34
C SER A 59 -6.55 -13.69 -27.19
N ASN A 60 -5.26 -13.35 -27.16
CA ASN A 60 -4.73 -12.17 -26.44
C ASN A 60 -4.96 -10.87 -27.23
N GLN A 61 -5.95 -10.83 -28.12
CA GLN A 61 -6.33 -9.58 -28.76
C GLN A 61 -7.19 -8.78 -27.78
N ALA A 62 -6.53 -7.83 -27.11
CA ALA A 62 -7.19 -6.72 -26.45
C ALA A 62 -8.25 -6.14 -27.40
N LYS A 63 -9.47 -5.89 -26.88
CA LYS A 63 -10.34 -4.93 -27.57
C LYS A 63 -9.51 -3.64 -27.75
N PRO A 64 -9.52 -3.00 -28.93
CA PRO A 64 -8.68 -1.84 -29.22
C PRO A 64 -8.87 -0.64 -28.26
N ASP A 65 -9.93 -0.66 -27.44
CA ASP A 65 -10.31 0.45 -26.56
C ASP A 65 -9.91 0.28 -25.07
N GLU A 66 -9.40 -0.89 -24.65
CA GLU A 66 -9.00 -1.09 -23.24
C GLU A 66 -7.51 -0.76 -23.03
N PRO A 67 -7.15 0.25 -22.21
CA PRO A 67 -5.77 0.60 -21.96
C PRO A 67 -5.06 -0.47 -21.12
N PRO A 68 -3.72 -0.61 -21.23
CA PRO A 68 -2.96 -1.51 -20.39
C PRO A 68 -3.12 -1.13 -18.91
N LEU A 69 -3.24 -2.15 -18.05
CA LEU A 69 -3.27 -2.00 -16.60
C LEU A 69 -2.17 -2.85 -15.97
N GLY A 70 -1.22 -2.19 -15.29
CA GLY A 70 -0.04 -2.86 -14.73
C GLY A 70 -0.42 -3.97 -13.73
N GLU A 71 0.17 -5.15 -13.87
CA GLU A 71 -0.20 -6.33 -13.08
C GLU A 71 0.07 -6.15 -11.58
N VAL A 72 1.29 -5.70 -11.24
CA VAL A 72 1.71 -5.49 -9.85
C VAL A 72 0.94 -4.34 -9.23
N PHE A 73 0.78 -3.23 -9.97
CA PHE A 73 -0.02 -2.07 -9.55
C PHE A 73 -1.48 -2.43 -9.29
N CYS A 74 -2.12 -3.17 -10.21
CA CYS A 74 -3.49 -3.63 -10.04
C CYS A 74 -3.62 -4.53 -8.80
N SER A 75 -2.68 -5.47 -8.63
CA SER A 75 -2.69 -6.43 -7.52
C SER A 75 -2.42 -5.79 -6.16
N ASN A 76 -1.59 -4.74 -6.09
CA ASN A 76 -1.12 -4.20 -4.81
C ASN A 76 -1.83 -2.90 -4.41
N VAL A 77 -2.27 -2.09 -5.37
CA VAL A 77 -2.82 -0.75 -5.13
C VAL A 77 -4.20 -0.61 -5.74
N PHE A 78 -4.34 -0.62 -7.07
CA PHE A 78 -5.56 -0.16 -7.73
C PHE A 78 -6.77 -1.05 -7.44
N GLY A 79 -6.63 -2.38 -7.47
CA GLY A 79 -7.74 -3.28 -7.12
C GLY A 79 -8.20 -3.08 -5.66
N HIS A 80 -7.27 -2.87 -4.74
CA HIS A 80 -7.57 -2.58 -3.34
C HIS A 80 -8.13 -1.17 -3.14
N TYR A 81 -7.71 -0.21 -3.97
CA TYR A 81 -8.22 1.16 -3.97
C TYR A 81 -9.70 1.18 -4.36
N ILE A 82 -10.06 0.51 -5.46
CA ILE A 82 -11.45 0.33 -5.89
C ILE A 82 -12.24 -0.43 -4.82
N LEU A 83 -11.74 -1.55 -4.32
CA LEU A 83 -12.41 -2.31 -3.26
C LEU A 83 -12.68 -1.45 -2.01
N ALA A 84 -11.70 -0.67 -1.56
CA ALA A 84 -11.86 0.20 -0.41
C ALA A 84 -12.89 1.29 -0.68
N HIS A 85 -12.86 1.92 -1.87
CA HIS A 85 -13.86 2.90 -2.28
C HIS A 85 -15.27 2.31 -2.27
N GLU A 86 -15.46 1.17 -2.93
CA GLU A 86 -16.76 0.47 -3.01
C GLU A 86 -17.28 -0.04 -1.66
N LEU A 87 -16.41 -0.17 -0.65
CA LEU A 87 -16.81 -0.50 0.72
C LEU A 87 -17.10 0.74 1.58
N MET A 88 -17.00 1.97 1.06
CA MET A 88 -17.29 3.19 1.82
C MET A 88 -18.65 3.21 2.50
N PRO A 89 -19.76 2.73 1.90
CA PRO A 89 -21.05 2.68 2.58
C PRO A 89 -21.05 1.81 3.84
N LEU A 90 -20.23 0.75 3.86
CA LEU A 90 -20.11 -0.16 5.01
C LEU A 90 -19.09 0.33 6.04
N LEU A 91 -18.06 1.02 5.58
CA LEU A 91 -17.00 1.56 6.42
C LEU A 91 -17.36 2.91 7.04
N SER A 92 -18.33 3.62 6.48
CA SER A 92 -18.83 4.89 7.00
C SER A 92 -20.05 4.67 7.89
N ARG A 93 -20.04 5.18 9.12
CA ARG A 93 -21.13 5.02 10.09
C ARG A 93 -21.87 6.35 10.29
N PRO A 94 -23.19 6.38 10.53
CA PRO A 94 -23.85 7.60 11.00
C PRO A 94 -23.18 8.09 12.29
N ALA A 95 -22.76 9.35 12.35
CA ALA A 95 -22.20 9.90 13.58
C ALA A 95 -23.26 9.82 14.68
N SER A 96 -22.90 9.19 15.80
CA SER A 96 -23.71 9.14 17.01
C SER A 96 -23.03 9.98 18.08
N ALA A 97 -23.81 10.54 19.00
CA ALA A 97 -23.30 11.22 20.20
C ALA A 97 -22.32 10.34 21.01
N SER A 98 -22.36 9.01 20.84
CA SER A 98 -21.49 8.03 21.50
C SER A 98 -20.29 7.56 20.67
N SER A 99 -20.21 7.84 19.37
CA SER A 99 -19.09 7.46 18.51
C SER A 99 -19.10 8.24 17.20
N ASN A 100 -18.05 9.03 16.97
CA ASN A 100 -17.81 9.78 15.73
C ASN A 100 -16.83 9.07 14.81
N VAL A 101 -16.73 7.74 14.92
CA VAL A 101 -15.61 7.00 14.34
C VAL A 101 -16.10 5.95 13.35
N GLY A 102 -15.61 6.04 12.10
CA GLY A 102 -15.85 5.06 11.05
C GLY A 102 -14.96 3.82 11.17
N GLY A 103 -14.98 2.96 10.15
CA GLY A 103 -14.12 1.78 10.06
C GLY A 103 -12.63 2.12 9.91
N LYS A 104 -11.78 1.10 9.97
CA LYS A 104 -10.34 1.23 9.70
C LYS A 104 -10.00 0.60 8.36
N ILE A 105 -9.18 1.30 7.58
CA ILE A 105 -8.52 0.79 6.39
C ILE A 105 -7.03 0.66 6.71
N ILE A 106 -6.49 -0.55 6.73
CA ILE A 106 -5.09 -0.80 7.06
C ILE A 106 -4.35 -1.19 5.80
N TRP A 107 -3.47 -0.30 5.33
CA TRP A 107 -2.65 -0.52 4.15
C TRP A 107 -1.33 -1.19 4.52
N VAL A 108 -1.06 -2.35 3.92
CA VAL A 108 0.16 -3.13 4.15
C VAL A 108 1.22 -2.83 3.07
N SER A 109 2.18 -1.99 3.46
CA SER A 109 3.36 -1.62 2.69
C SER A 109 4.56 -2.54 2.98
N SER A 110 5.78 -2.12 2.62
CA SER A 110 7.05 -2.81 2.85
C SER A 110 8.10 -1.86 3.42
N VAL A 111 9.13 -2.38 4.10
CA VAL A 111 10.36 -1.62 4.44
C VAL A 111 11.10 -1.11 3.20
N GLU A 112 10.82 -1.70 2.04
CA GLU A 112 11.44 -1.42 0.74
C GLU A 112 10.75 -0.28 -0.03
N ALA A 113 9.75 0.38 0.56
CA ALA A 113 9.02 1.50 -0.03
C ALA A 113 9.86 2.79 -0.05
N LEU A 114 10.98 2.78 -0.76
CA LEU A 114 11.92 3.88 -0.85
C LEU A 114 11.48 4.91 -1.90
N SER A 115 11.93 6.16 -1.73
CA SER A 115 11.56 7.27 -2.63
C SER A 115 12.07 7.10 -4.05
N GLU A 116 13.19 6.40 -4.26
CA GLU A 116 13.82 6.20 -5.57
C GLU A 116 13.02 5.28 -6.52
N HIS A 117 12.03 4.55 -6.01
CA HIS A 117 11.27 3.58 -6.81
C HIS A 117 10.01 4.13 -7.45
N LEU A 118 9.40 5.19 -6.89
CA LEU A 118 8.15 5.74 -7.38
C LEU A 118 8.38 6.71 -8.53
N ASN A 119 7.88 6.37 -9.70
CA ASN A 119 7.82 7.26 -10.85
C ASN A 119 6.40 7.81 -11.03
N ILE A 120 6.21 9.12 -10.81
CA ILE A 120 4.89 9.75 -10.93
C ILE A 120 4.37 9.79 -12.38
N ASP A 121 5.26 9.73 -13.36
CA ASP A 121 4.87 9.72 -14.78
C ASP A 121 4.46 8.31 -15.25
N ASP A 122 4.78 7.28 -14.46
CA ASP A 122 4.40 5.88 -14.66
C ASP A 122 3.82 5.29 -13.36
N ILE A 123 2.73 5.85 -12.85
CA ILE A 123 2.10 5.43 -11.58
C ILE A 123 1.68 3.95 -11.56
N GLN A 124 1.51 3.35 -12.74
CA GLN A 124 1.18 1.94 -12.89
C GLN A 124 2.40 1.01 -12.88
N GLY A 125 3.61 1.57 -12.96
CA GLY A 125 4.87 0.82 -13.00
C GLY A 125 5.01 -0.08 -14.22
N LEU A 126 4.51 0.35 -15.39
CA LEU A 126 4.59 -0.42 -16.64
C LEU A 126 6.05 -0.56 -17.12
N GLU A 127 6.86 0.48 -16.96
CA GLU A 127 8.27 0.51 -17.33
C GLU A 127 9.21 0.36 -16.12
N SER A 128 8.63 0.27 -14.91
CA SER A 128 9.38 0.19 -13.67
C SER A 128 10.23 -1.09 -13.58
N ARG A 129 11.50 -0.92 -13.18
CA ARG A 129 12.41 -2.02 -12.84
C ARG A 129 12.28 -2.48 -11.38
N THR A 130 11.40 -1.83 -10.62
CA THR A 130 11.11 -2.15 -9.22
C THR A 130 9.61 -1.98 -8.96
N PRO A 131 8.73 -2.67 -9.72
CA PRO A 131 7.29 -2.42 -9.69
C PRO A 131 6.66 -2.78 -8.34
N TYR A 132 7.24 -3.72 -7.59
CA TYR A 132 6.80 -4.01 -6.24
C TYR A 132 7.07 -2.82 -5.32
N GLU A 133 8.30 -2.36 -5.27
CA GLU A 133 8.76 -1.28 -4.39
C GLU A 133 8.06 0.04 -4.71
N ASP A 134 7.86 0.31 -6.00
CA ASP A 134 7.09 1.42 -6.55
C ASP A 134 5.66 1.42 -5.99
N THR A 135 4.93 0.30 -6.11
CA THR A 135 3.58 0.18 -5.55
C THR A 135 3.54 0.33 -4.03
N LYS A 136 4.55 -0.18 -3.30
CA LYS A 136 4.64 -0.02 -1.84
C LYS A 136 4.92 1.44 -1.47
N ARG A 137 5.71 2.16 -2.26
CA ARG A 137 5.93 3.59 -2.09
C ARG A 137 4.66 4.40 -2.38
N LEU A 138 3.90 4.05 -3.41
CA LEU A 138 2.60 4.67 -3.68
C LEU A 138 1.62 4.47 -2.52
N ILE A 139 1.56 3.26 -1.94
CA ILE A 139 0.75 2.98 -0.74
C ILE A 139 1.16 3.89 0.44
N ASP A 140 2.46 4.06 0.69
CA ASP A 140 2.95 4.94 1.75
C ASP A 140 2.42 6.38 1.55
N VAL A 141 2.57 6.91 0.34
CA VAL A 141 2.13 8.27 -0.01
C VAL A 141 0.62 8.41 0.15
N LEU A 142 -0.18 7.51 -0.41
CA LEU A 142 -1.65 7.60 -0.34
C LEU A 142 -2.15 7.50 1.11
N SER A 143 -1.67 6.52 1.88
CA SER A 143 -2.13 6.29 3.25
C SER A 143 -1.79 7.45 4.19
N ILE A 144 -0.54 7.94 4.13
CA ILE A 144 -0.07 9.06 4.97
C ILE A 144 -0.81 10.35 4.61
N THR A 145 -0.97 10.62 3.31
CA THR A 145 -1.57 11.88 2.87
C THR A 145 -3.10 11.88 2.87
N SER A 146 -3.77 10.74 3.09
CA SER A 146 -5.23 10.62 3.01
C SER A 146 -6.05 11.60 3.88
N SER A 147 -5.51 12.04 5.02
CA SER A 147 -6.18 12.93 5.98
C SER A 147 -5.54 14.31 6.10
N LEU A 148 -4.53 14.62 5.28
CA LEU A 148 -3.89 15.92 5.35
C LEU A 148 -4.81 17.02 4.81
N PRO A 149 -4.78 18.24 5.38
CA PRO A 149 -5.56 19.36 4.87
C PRO A 149 -5.25 19.70 3.39
N SER A 150 -4.00 19.51 2.97
CA SER A 150 -3.52 19.81 1.61
C SER A 150 -4.13 18.90 0.53
N THR A 151 -4.47 17.66 0.86
CA THR A 151 -5.05 16.67 -0.07
C THR A 151 -6.56 16.49 0.09
N GLN A 152 -7.16 17.01 1.16
CA GLN A 152 -8.56 16.77 1.56
C GLN A 152 -9.57 16.96 0.41
N ARG A 153 -9.36 17.97 -0.45
CA ARG A 153 -10.26 18.23 -1.59
C ARG A 153 -10.22 17.12 -2.65
N ILE A 154 -9.05 16.53 -2.87
CA ILE A 154 -8.82 15.49 -3.89
C ILE A 154 -9.19 14.12 -3.33
N THR A 155 -9.00 13.90 -2.03
CA THR A 155 -9.39 12.64 -1.37
C THR A 155 -10.88 12.57 -1.06
N ALA A 156 -11.59 13.69 -1.01
CA ALA A 156 -13.00 13.73 -0.65
C ALA A 156 -13.90 12.77 -1.48
N PRO A 157 -13.77 12.68 -2.82
CA PRO A 157 -14.58 11.76 -3.63
C PRO A 157 -14.33 10.29 -3.33
N PHE A 158 -13.11 9.92 -2.93
CA PHE A 158 -12.77 8.55 -2.54
C PHE A 158 -13.52 8.13 -1.26
N PHE A 159 -13.70 9.05 -0.31
CA PHE A 159 -14.39 8.79 0.96
C PHE A 159 -15.90 9.09 0.90
N ASP A 160 -16.44 9.37 -0.29
CA ASP A 160 -17.86 9.67 -0.46
C ASP A 160 -18.63 8.38 -0.77
N SER A 161 -19.43 7.92 0.20
CA SER A 161 -20.28 6.74 0.06
C SER A 161 -21.33 6.87 -1.05
N SER A 162 -21.70 8.08 -1.47
CA SER A 162 -22.66 8.30 -2.55
C SER A 162 -22.04 8.23 -3.95
N ASN A 163 -20.70 8.15 -4.01
CA ASN A 163 -19.96 8.05 -5.27
C ASN A 163 -19.57 6.61 -5.60
N THR A 164 -20.13 5.62 -4.89
CA THR A 164 -19.85 4.20 -5.10
C THR A 164 -20.92 3.53 -5.94
N VAL A 165 -20.55 2.46 -6.64
CA VAL A 165 -21.48 1.64 -7.41
C VAL A 165 -22.35 0.79 -6.49
N THR A 166 -21.76 0.31 -5.40
CA THR A 166 -22.40 -0.57 -4.42
C THR A 166 -23.45 0.10 -3.55
N GLU A 167 -23.68 1.40 -3.66
CA GLU A 167 -24.72 2.08 -2.89
C GLU A 167 -26.09 1.47 -3.27
N THR A 168 -26.60 0.59 -2.40
CA THR A 168 -27.91 -0.01 -2.59
C THR A 168 -28.93 1.12 -2.57
N LYS A 169 -29.73 1.26 -3.64
CA LYS A 169 -30.94 2.11 -3.70
C LYS A 169 -32.02 1.70 -2.67
N SER A 170 -31.68 0.94 -1.64
CA SER A 170 -32.56 0.47 -0.57
C SER A 170 -32.60 1.46 0.57
N THR A 171 -33.03 2.69 0.27
CA THR A 171 -34.06 3.40 1.00
C THR A 171 -34.25 4.72 0.27
N SER A 172 -35.40 4.85 -0.38
CA SER A 172 -36.07 6.13 -0.54
C SER A 172 -36.27 6.75 0.84
N HIS A 173 -35.20 7.29 1.43
CA HIS A 173 -35.32 8.23 2.51
C HIS A 173 -35.96 9.47 1.90
N SER A 174 -37.20 9.70 2.32
CA SER A 174 -37.99 10.90 2.11
C SER A 174 -37.11 12.14 2.04
N ALA A 175 -37.23 12.88 0.94
CA ALA A 175 -36.64 14.19 0.75
C ALA A 175 -37.06 15.11 1.93
N GLY A 176 -36.23 15.22 2.96
CA GLY A 176 -36.55 16.01 4.15
C GLY A 176 -35.76 15.73 5.43
N GLU A 177 -35.05 14.61 5.58
CA GLU A 177 -34.19 14.39 6.76
C GLU A 177 -32.76 14.90 6.52
N GLU A 178 -32.30 15.80 7.39
CA GLU A 178 -30.91 16.29 7.40
C GLU A 178 -29.95 15.08 7.50
N LYS A 179 -29.09 14.89 6.49
CA LYS A 179 -28.03 13.86 6.54
C LYS A 179 -27.16 14.13 7.77
N LEU A 180 -27.34 13.32 8.82
CA LEU A 180 -26.44 13.28 9.96
C LEU A 180 -25.00 13.15 9.44
N PRO A 181 -24.01 13.86 10.03
CA PRO A 181 -22.62 13.75 9.60
C PRO A 181 -22.21 12.27 9.58
N SER A 182 -21.71 11.76 8.46
CA SER A 182 -21.20 10.39 8.40
C SER A 182 -19.76 10.36 8.87
N ALA A 183 -19.46 9.51 9.85
CA ALA A 183 -18.11 9.27 10.35
C ALA A 183 -17.31 8.49 9.31
N LYS A 184 -16.38 9.18 8.66
CA LYS A 184 -15.51 8.60 7.62
C LYS A 184 -14.52 7.60 8.21
N PRO A 185 -14.18 6.52 7.48
CA PRO A 185 -13.15 5.60 7.91
C PRO A 185 -11.77 6.25 7.92
N LYS A 186 -10.87 5.69 8.74
CA LYS A 186 -9.48 6.15 8.90
C LYS A 186 -8.52 5.18 8.23
N MET A 187 -7.53 5.73 7.53
CA MET A 187 -6.45 4.95 6.91
C MET A 187 -5.23 4.89 7.81
N TYR A 188 -4.69 3.70 8.04
CA TYR A 188 -3.43 3.46 8.74
C TYR A 188 -2.44 2.74 7.85
N LEU A 189 -1.15 2.96 8.09
CA LEU A 189 -0.07 2.40 7.30
C LEU A 189 0.76 1.42 8.13
N THR A 190 1.03 0.24 7.59
CA THR A 190 1.85 -0.77 8.26
C THR A 190 2.80 -1.48 7.30
N HIS A 191 3.76 -2.23 7.83
CA HIS A 191 4.49 -3.24 7.07
C HIS A 191 4.82 -4.45 7.97
N PRO A 192 4.97 -5.65 7.39
CA PRO A 192 5.15 -6.88 8.16
C PRO A 192 6.60 -7.14 8.60
N GLY A 193 7.50 -6.19 8.37
CA GLY A 193 8.93 -6.45 8.38
C GLY A 193 9.32 -7.42 7.26
N ILE A 194 10.33 -8.24 7.52
CA ILE A 194 10.90 -9.24 6.62
C ILE A 194 10.63 -10.61 7.23
N PHE A 195 9.88 -11.43 6.50
CA PHE A 195 9.56 -12.79 6.89
C PHE A 195 9.60 -13.72 5.68
N ALA A 196 9.77 -15.01 5.94
CA ALA A 196 9.74 -16.02 4.91
C ALA A 196 8.31 -16.18 4.39
N SER A 197 8.07 -15.70 3.17
CA SER A 197 6.80 -15.83 2.45
C SER A 197 7.02 -16.46 1.08
N GLU A 198 5.94 -16.92 0.45
CA GLU A 198 5.95 -17.51 -0.89
C GLU A 198 5.87 -16.45 -2.00
N ILE A 199 6.02 -15.17 -1.67
CA ILE A 199 5.89 -14.07 -2.65
C ILE A 199 6.96 -14.11 -3.74
N MET A 200 8.12 -14.70 -3.44
CA MET A 200 9.17 -15.03 -4.39
C MET A 200 9.30 -16.55 -4.44
N PRO A 201 9.05 -17.20 -5.59
CA PRO A 201 9.09 -18.65 -5.70
C PRO A 201 10.55 -19.13 -5.64
N LEU A 202 11.00 -19.52 -4.45
CA LEU A 202 12.31 -20.10 -4.20
C LEU A 202 12.17 -21.58 -3.83
N ASN A 203 13.16 -22.39 -4.18
CA ASN A 203 13.19 -23.78 -3.76
C ASN A 203 13.33 -23.88 -2.22
N ALA A 204 12.84 -24.97 -1.63
CA ALA A 204 12.82 -25.16 -0.18
C ALA A 204 14.23 -25.08 0.46
N PHE A 205 15.27 -25.48 -0.28
CA PHE A 205 16.65 -25.41 0.18
C PHE A 205 17.14 -23.96 0.34
N LEU A 206 16.87 -23.09 -0.64
CA LEU A 206 17.17 -21.67 -0.58
C LEU A 206 16.34 -20.98 0.52
N VAL A 207 15.10 -21.42 0.72
CA VAL A 207 14.26 -20.96 1.83
C VAL A 207 14.89 -21.24 3.18
N TRP A 208 15.44 -22.44 3.34
CA TRP A 208 16.18 -22.81 4.54
C TRP A 208 17.42 -21.92 4.71
N ILE A 209 18.24 -21.75 3.67
CA ILE A 209 19.46 -20.92 3.72
C ILE A 209 19.15 -19.46 4.11
N TYR A 210 18.24 -18.78 3.41
CA TYR A 210 18.01 -17.37 3.70
C TYR A 210 17.40 -17.18 5.09
N LYS A 211 16.64 -18.15 5.63
CA LYS A 211 16.16 -18.09 7.02
C LYS A 211 17.32 -18.07 8.01
N PHE A 212 18.39 -18.84 7.78
CA PHE A 212 19.60 -18.74 8.60
C PHE A 212 20.26 -17.36 8.49
N VAL A 213 20.32 -16.80 7.28
CA VAL A 213 20.84 -15.44 7.07
C VAL A 213 19.99 -14.41 7.82
N PHE A 214 18.65 -14.52 7.77
CA PHE A 214 17.76 -13.64 8.51
C PHE A 214 17.92 -13.78 10.03
N LEU A 215 18.12 -15.01 10.54
CA LEU A 215 18.42 -15.23 11.96
C LEU A 215 19.71 -14.54 12.36
N PHE A 216 20.75 -14.64 11.53
CA PHE A 216 22.02 -13.96 11.74
C PHE A 216 21.85 -12.44 11.74
N VAL A 217 21.15 -11.86 10.77
CA VAL A 217 20.90 -10.42 10.70
C VAL A 217 20.03 -9.90 11.85
N ARG A 218 19.02 -10.67 12.28
CA ARG A 218 18.26 -10.37 13.50
C ARG A 218 19.18 -10.37 14.72
N TRP A 219 20.05 -11.37 14.83
CA TRP A 219 21.04 -11.45 15.91
C TRP A 219 22.04 -10.29 15.88
N LEU A 220 22.36 -9.71 14.71
CA LEU A 220 23.13 -8.46 14.60
C LEU A 220 22.37 -7.21 15.06
N GLY A 221 21.06 -7.31 15.29
CA GLY A 221 20.22 -6.25 15.86
C GLY A 221 19.27 -5.60 14.86
N SER A 222 19.07 -6.16 13.67
CA SER A 222 18.07 -5.65 12.73
C SER A 222 16.66 -5.86 13.31
N PRO A 223 15.86 -4.78 13.48
CA PRO A 223 14.53 -4.90 14.04
C PRO A 223 13.53 -5.51 13.04
N TRP A 224 13.78 -5.39 11.74
CA TRP A 224 12.79 -5.72 10.72
C TRP A 224 12.69 -7.21 10.40
N HIS A 225 13.60 -8.05 10.89
CA HIS A 225 13.64 -9.48 10.56
C HIS A 225 12.72 -10.29 11.46
N ALA A 226 11.42 -10.22 11.22
CA ALA A 226 10.40 -11.02 11.90
C ALA A 226 10.55 -12.53 11.63
N ILE A 227 10.99 -12.91 10.42
CA ILE A 227 11.25 -14.28 9.93
C ILE A 227 9.99 -15.15 9.78
N GLU A 228 9.12 -15.14 10.78
CA GLU A 228 7.92 -15.95 10.86
C GLU A 228 6.66 -15.12 10.50
N PRO A 229 5.71 -15.69 9.74
CA PRO A 229 4.47 -15.00 9.39
C PRO A 229 3.67 -14.51 10.60
N TYR A 230 3.69 -15.26 11.72
CA TYR A 230 2.97 -14.87 12.93
C TYR A 230 3.51 -13.57 13.52
N LYS A 231 4.84 -13.47 13.66
CA LYS A 231 5.52 -12.25 14.14
C LYS A 231 5.37 -11.09 13.15
N ALA A 232 5.34 -11.40 11.86
CA ALA A 232 5.12 -10.44 10.80
C ALA A 232 3.71 -9.80 10.84
N ALA A 233 2.72 -10.50 11.40
CA ALA A 233 1.35 -10.02 11.54
C ALA A 233 1.12 -9.07 12.74
N VAL A 234 2.11 -8.88 13.62
CA VAL A 234 1.94 -8.17 14.90
C VAL A 234 1.49 -6.72 14.72
N ALA A 235 2.13 -5.94 13.84
CA ALA A 235 1.70 -4.56 13.59
C ALA A 235 0.34 -4.44 12.88
N PRO A 236 0.04 -5.22 11.82
CA PRO A 236 -1.31 -5.25 11.24
C PRO A 236 -2.40 -5.60 12.26
N VAL A 237 -2.18 -6.63 13.08
CA VAL A 237 -3.13 -7.07 14.12
C VAL A 237 -3.28 -6.01 15.21
N TRP A 238 -2.17 -5.40 15.63
CA TRP A 238 -2.19 -4.32 16.60
C TRP A 238 -3.00 -3.11 16.11
N LEU A 239 -2.83 -2.68 14.85
CA LEU A 239 -3.65 -1.62 14.26
C LEU A 239 -5.13 -2.00 14.18
N ALA A 240 -5.44 -3.25 13.85
CA ALA A 240 -6.81 -3.74 13.78
C ALA A 240 -7.50 -3.70 15.15
N LEU A 241 -6.81 -4.12 16.20
CA LEU A 241 -7.37 -4.28 17.56
C LEU A 241 -7.29 -3.03 18.44
N THR A 242 -6.35 -2.10 18.19
CA THR A 242 -6.17 -0.91 19.03
C THR A 242 -7.30 0.09 18.82
N ASP A 243 -7.88 0.65 19.88
CA ASP A 243 -8.95 1.65 19.75
C ASP A 243 -8.56 2.83 18.85
N ILE A 244 -9.52 3.29 18.05
CA ILE A 244 -9.26 4.36 17.09
C ILE A 244 -8.88 5.66 17.80
N ASP A 245 -9.53 6.01 18.91
CA ASP A 245 -9.18 7.22 19.67
C ASP A 245 -7.72 7.20 20.15
N LYS A 246 -7.23 6.02 20.52
CA LYS A 246 -5.82 5.83 20.90
C LYS A 246 -4.91 6.00 19.68
N LEU A 247 -5.23 5.40 18.53
CA LEU A 247 -4.46 5.59 17.30
C LEU A 247 -4.45 7.06 16.84
N GLU A 248 -5.60 7.73 16.84
CA GLU A 248 -5.69 9.15 16.48
C GLU A 248 -4.93 10.04 17.47
N SER A 249 -4.88 9.67 18.76
CA SER A 249 -4.03 10.38 19.73
C SER A 249 -2.55 10.22 19.41
N MET A 250 -2.13 9.05 18.92
CA MET A 250 -0.75 8.75 18.54
C MET A 250 -0.33 9.40 17.22
N GLU A 251 -1.29 9.65 16.31
CA GLU A 251 -1.07 10.25 14.98
C GLU A 251 -1.54 11.71 14.90
N ASN A 252 -1.78 12.36 16.04
CA ASN A 252 -2.27 13.74 16.15
C ASN A 252 -3.45 14.02 15.19
N GLN A 253 -4.51 13.22 15.30
CA GLN A 253 -5.72 13.29 14.48
C GLN A 253 -5.46 13.18 12.96
N GLY A 254 -4.43 12.41 12.59
CA GLY A 254 -4.06 12.14 11.20
C GLY A 254 -3.16 13.22 10.57
N VAL A 255 -2.66 14.18 11.35
CA VAL A 255 -1.64 15.15 10.90
C VAL A 255 -0.23 14.56 11.00
N GLN A 256 0.00 13.66 11.96
CA GLN A 256 1.30 13.03 12.23
C GLN A 256 1.23 11.51 12.04
N LYS A 257 0.77 11.07 10.87
CA LYS A 257 0.65 9.65 10.57
C LYS A 257 1.99 8.95 10.58
N ALA A 258 2.04 7.76 11.14
CA ALA A 258 3.23 6.94 11.19
C ALA A 258 3.06 5.66 10.36
N LYS A 259 4.18 5.13 9.88
CA LYS A 259 4.24 3.78 9.33
C LYS A 259 4.59 2.81 10.45
N TRP A 260 3.68 1.88 10.76
CA TRP A 260 3.83 0.94 11.88
C TRP A 260 4.37 -0.41 11.41
N GLY A 261 5.59 -0.75 11.80
CA GLY A 261 6.27 -1.99 11.44
C GLY A 261 6.16 -3.09 12.47
N SER A 262 5.95 -4.32 12.00
CA SER A 262 6.25 -5.52 12.79
C SER A 262 7.76 -5.64 12.93
N ALA A 263 8.23 -5.65 14.16
CA ALA A 263 9.65 -5.70 14.50
C ALA A 263 9.92 -6.78 15.55
N THR A 264 11.18 -7.20 15.65
CA THR A 264 11.66 -8.12 16.67
C THR A 264 12.94 -7.61 17.30
N ASP A 265 13.21 -8.00 18.54
CA ASP A 265 14.57 -7.83 19.08
C ASP A 265 15.52 -8.96 18.63
N ARG A 266 16.74 -8.98 19.19
CA ARG A 266 17.77 -9.98 18.87
C ARG A 266 17.34 -11.40 19.26
N GLY A 267 16.52 -11.55 20.30
CA GLY A 267 15.96 -12.82 20.77
C GLY A 267 14.76 -13.28 19.93
N GLY A 268 14.16 -12.36 19.17
CA GLY A 268 13.00 -12.64 18.34
C GLY A 268 11.68 -12.26 19.00
N GLU A 269 11.68 -11.53 20.13
CA GLU A 269 10.45 -11.04 20.76
C GLU A 269 9.84 -9.93 19.91
N GLU A 270 8.60 -10.15 19.46
CA GLU A 270 7.87 -9.23 18.62
C GLU A 270 7.46 -7.93 19.32
N ARG A 271 7.34 -6.87 18.52
CA ARG A 271 6.86 -5.55 18.94
C ARG A 271 6.43 -4.73 17.74
N VAL A 272 5.68 -3.67 17.99
CA VAL A 272 5.35 -2.66 16.99
C VAL A 272 6.32 -1.49 17.12
N MET A 273 6.88 -1.03 16.00
CA MET A 273 7.76 0.14 15.93
C MET A 273 7.29 1.10 14.85
N LYS A 274 7.54 2.41 15.01
CA LYS A 274 7.45 3.34 13.88
C LYS A 274 8.57 3.01 12.88
N THR A 275 8.38 3.35 11.62
CA THR A 275 9.34 3.17 10.53
C THR A 275 9.47 4.47 9.76
N GLU A 276 10.69 4.88 9.45
CA GLU A 276 10.94 6.09 8.66
C GLU A 276 10.40 5.92 7.24
N VAL A 277 9.71 6.96 6.76
CA VAL A 277 9.25 7.08 5.37
C VAL A 277 10.03 8.23 4.73
N ALA A 278 10.75 7.93 3.64
CA ALA A 278 11.55 8.94 2.94
C ALA A 278 10.69 10.15 2.54
N GLY A 279 11.14 11.37 2.84
CA GLY A 279 10.39 12.62 2.62
C GLY A 279 9.28 12.92 3.64
N TRP A 280 8.98 12.01 4.57
CA TRP A 280 7.99 12.23 5.64
C TRP A 280 8.58 12.05 7.05
N GLY A 281 9.70 11.33 7.20
CA GLY A 281 10.28 11.00 8.49
C GLY A 281 9.49 9.88 9.21
N TRP A 282 9.52 9.86 10.54
CA TRP A 282 8.85 8.83 11.35
C TRP A 282 7.34 9.07 11.49
N ASP A 283 6.93 10.33 11.53
CA ASP A 283 5.54 10.76 11.68
C ASP A 283 5.24 12.16 11.13
N GLY A 284 6.09 12.71 10.24
CA GLY A 284 5.91 14.07 9.70
C GLY A 284 6.50 15.17 10.58
N THR A 285 7.00 14.86 11.77
CA THR A 285 7.72 15.83 12.62
C THR A 285 9.21 15.89 12.26
N ILE A 286 9.75 17.11 12.29
CA ILE A 286 11.19 17.35 12.11
C ILE A 286 11.84 17.10 13.48
N GLU A 287 12.47 15.94 13.63
CA GLU A 287 13.16 15.53 14.85
C GLU A 287 14.59 16.11 14.91
N SER A 288 15.14 16.20 16.13
CA SER A 288 16.53 16.58 16.34
C SER A 288 17.48 15.41 16.01
N GLY A 289 18.73 15.71 15.65
CA GLY A 289 19.73 14.68 15.28
C GLY A 289 19.98 13.63 16.37
N ASP A 290 19.90 14.01 17.64
CA ASP A 290 20.07 13.09 18.77
C ASP A 290 18.91 12.09 18.89
N ASP A 291 17.69 12.52 18.62
CA ASP A 291 16.51 11.65 18.65
C ASP A 291 16.56 10.67 17.48
N ILE A 292 16.94 11.15 16.29
CA ILE A 292 17.13 10.33 15.10
C ILE A 292 18.20 9.25 15.34
N ALA A 293 19.31 9.60 16.00
CA ALA A 293 20.39 8.65 16.32
C ALA A 293 19.95 7.52 17.27
N ARG A 294 18.91 7.73 18.09
CA ARG A 294 18.35 6.69 18.98
C ARG A 294 17.37 5.75 18.26
N ARG A 295 16.85 6.15 17.09
CA ARG A 295 15.90 5.35 16.33
C ARG A 295 16.60 4.12 15.72
N LYS A 296 15.92 2.98 15.76
CA LYS A 296 16.41 1.71 15.20
C LYS A 296 15.69 1.38 13.91
N GLY A 297 16.37 0.69 12.99
CA GLY A 297 15.78 0.23 11.74
C GLY A 297 15.80 1.27 10.62
N ARG A 298 16.55 2.35 10.78
CA ARG A 298 16.77 3.34 9.72
C ARG A 298 17.66 2.76 8.61
N LYS A 299 17.30 2.97 7.34
CA LYS A 299 18.18 2.61 6.22
C LYS A 299 19.43 3.50 6.25
N ARG A 300 20.59 2.93 5.96
CA ARG A 300 21.86 3.68 5.97
C ARG A 300 21.89 4.70 4.83
N GLY A 301 22.38 5.91 5.13
CA GLY A 301 22.56 6.96 4.13
C GLY A 301 21.28 7.73 3.77
N VAL A 302 20.18 7.52 4.48
CA VAL A 302 18.97 8.34 4.35
C VAL A 302 19.21 9.71 4.99
N VAL A 303 18.77 10.75 4.28
CA VAL A 303 18.87 12.15 4.71
C VAL A 303 17.77 12.47 5.72
N ASP A 304 18.09 13.29 6.72
CA ASP A 304 17.13 13.75 7.71
C ASP A 304 16.01 14.58 7.08
N LEU A 305 14.81 14.51 7.68
CA LEU A 305 13.65 15.22 7.18
C LEU A 305 13.87 16.73 7.25
N THR A 306 13.77 17.40 6.11
CA THR A 306 13.69 18.87 6.05
C THR A 306 12.25 19.33 5.87
N LYS A 307 12.01 20.62 6.09
CA LYS A 307 10.69 21.21 5.87
C LYS A 307 10.29 21.13 4.39
N GLU A 308 11.23 21.41 3.50
CA GLU A 308 11.05 21.36 2.06
C GLU A 308 10.73 19.93 1.61
N ALA A 309 11.44 18.92 2.12
CA ALA A 309 11.18 17.52 1.79
C ALA A 309 9.78 17.08 2.23
N ARG A 310 9.29 17.59 3.36
CA ARG A 310 7.91 17.36 3.83
C ARG A 310 6.90 18.02 2.90
N GLU A 311 7.11 19.27 2.53
CA GLU A 311 6.24 20.00 1.60
C GLU A 311 6.19 19.29 0.22
N ASP A 312 7.33 18.82 -0.28
CA ASP A 312 7.43 18.03 -1.51
C ASP A 312 6.68 16.70 -1.41
N PHE A 313 6.70 16.05 -0.23
CA PHE A 313 5.92 14.83 0.01
C PHE A 313 4.41 15.08 -0.03
N GLU A 314 3.93 16.21 0.49
CA GLU A 314 2.52 16.60 0.39
C GLU A 314 2.12 16.89 -1.06
N VAL A 315 2.97 17.57 -1.83
CA VAL A 315 2.78 17.81 -3.27
C VAL A 315 2.75 16.48 -4.05
N LEU A 316 3.61 15.53 -3.70
CA LEU A 316 3.59 14.19 -4.28
C LEU A 316 2.27 13.47 -3.95
N GLY A 317 1.78 13.59 -2.71
CA GLY A 317 0.46 13.09 -2.31
C GLY A 317 -0.68 13.63 -3.18
N ILE A 318 -0.71 14.95 -3.40
CA ILE A 318 -1.69 15.60 -4.28
C ILE A 318 -1.67 14.98 -5.69
N LYS A 319 -0.48 14.81 -6.28
CA LYS A 319 -0.32 14.23 -7.61
C LYS A 319 -0.78 12.76 -7.66
N CYS A 320 -0.35 11.95 -6.71
CA CYS A 320 -0.73 10.53 -6.62
C CYS A 320 -2.26 10.38 -6.48
N TRP A 321 -2.89 11.12 -5.56
CA TRP A 321 -4.34 11.07 -5.38
C TRP A 321 -5.11 11.52 -6.64
N SER A 322 -4.64 12.58 -7.32
CA SER A 322 -5.27 13.04 -8.56
C SER A 322 -5.23 11.94 -9.62
N GLN A 323 -4.07 11.33 -9.86
CA GLN A 323 -3.94 10.28 -10.86
C GLN A 323 -4.73 9.02 -10.51
N MET A 324 -4.79 8.64 -9.23
CA MET A 324 -5.60 7.50 -8.78
C MET A 324 -7.11 7.73 -9.00
N GLU A 325 -7.62 8.93 -8.69
CA GLU A 325 -9.02 9.27 -8.93
C GLU A 325 -9.34 9.37 -10.43
N ASP A 326 -8.44 9.92 -11.24
CA ASP A 326 -8.60 9.95 -12.69
C ASP A 326 -8.61 8.54 -13.29
N LEU A 327 -7.72 7.66 -12.83
CA LEU A 327 -7.71 6.25 -13.22
C LEU A 327 -9.00 5.54 -12.81
N ARG A 328 -9.49 5.74 -11.59
CA ARG A 328 -10.75 5.16 -11.12
C ARG A 328 -11.91 5.54 -12.05
N LYS A 329 -12.12 6.84 -12.29
CA LYS A 329 -13.20 7.33 -13.15
C LYS A 329 -13.07 6.84 -14.59
N LYS A 330 -11.84 6.78 -15.11
CA LYS A 330 -11.56 6.24 -16.44
C LYS A 330 -11.98 4.77 -16.54
N TRP A 331 -11.62 3.95 -15.55
CA TRP A 331 -11.97 2.53 -15.52
C TRP A 331 -13.46 2.28 -15.27
N GLU A 332 -14.12 3.09 -14.45
CA GLU A 332 -15.59 3.11 -14.30
C GLU A 332 -16.28 3.38 -15.63
N GLY A 333 -15.78 4.35 -16.40
CA GLY A 333 -16.28 4.65 -17.75
C GLY A 333 -16.06 3.51 -18.75
N ILE A 334 -14.87 2.90 -18.75
CA ILE A 334 -14.53 1.77 -19.64
C ILE A 334 -15.42 0.55 -19.33
N LEU A 335 -15.64 0.26 -18.05
CA LEU A 335 -16.44 -0.88 -17.59
C LEU A 335 -17.94 -0.58 -17.56
N GLY A 336 -18.36 0.67 -17.82
CA GLY A 336 -19.76 1.07 -17.81
C GLY A 336 -20.42 1.03 -16.43
N VAL A 337 -19.63 1.08 -15.36
CA VAL A 337 -20.11 0.95 -13.98
C VAL A 337 -20.22 2.37 -13.39
N GLY A 338 -21.45 2.87 -13.19
CA GLY A 338 -21.70 4.22 -12.64
C GLY A 338 -22.26 5.26 -13.61
N SER A 339 -22.26 4.99 -14.92
CA SER A 339 -23.09 5.77 -15.85
C SER A 339 -24.52 5.29 -15.76
N SER A 340 -25.38 6.12 -15.16
CA SER A 340 -26.81 6.07 -15.43
C SER A 340 -26.97 6.02 -16.95
N LYS A 341 -27.42 4.90 -17.50
CA LYS A 341 -28.01 4.88 -18.84
C LYS A 341 -29.23 5.79 -18.76
N ASN A 342 -29.03 7.09 -18.95
CA ASN A 342 -30.10 8.00 -19.34
C ASN A 342 -30.42 7.62 -20.78
N VAL A 343 -31.32 6.65 -20.93
CA VAL A 343 -32.11 6.43 -22.15
C VAL A 343 -33.48 7.01 -21.87
#